data_AF-A0A5J4RJB7-F1
#
_entry.id   AF-A0A5J4RJB7-F1
#
_cell.length_a   1.000
_cell.length_b   1.000
_cell.length_c   1.000
_cell.angle_alpha   90.00
_cell.angle_beta   90.00
_cell.angle_gamma   90.00
#
_symmetry.space_group_name_H-M   'P 1'
#
loop_
_entity.id
_entity.type
_entity.pdbx_description
1 polymer ?
#
loop_
_entity_poly.entity_id
_entity_poly.type
_entity_poly.pdbx_seq_one_letter_code
_entity_poly.pdbx_strand_id
1 'polypeptide(L)'
;MLHLILESTQLKRFCENLEIQYVHFPEVGIQSEQRQELNTQVDYDRLFADYRASNLAKTQKTQYAILDLLKRYQRIALTCFEANISQCHRKHLAEAITNLSGFDYELKHI
;
A
#
# COMPACT_ATOMS: atom_id res chain seq x y z
N MET A 1 18.88 1.25 -3.58
CA MET A 1 18.05 0.03 -3.69
C MET A 1 16.60 0.42 -3.45
N LEU A 2 15.70 0.21 -4.40
CA LEU A 2 14.25 0.43 -4.22
C LEU A 2 13.69 -0.76 -3.44
N HIS A 3 12.78 -0.55 -2.49
CA HIS A 3 12.15 -1.63 -1.72
C HIS A 3 10.67 -1.66 -2.04
N LEU A 4 10.15 -2.82 -2.43
CA LEU A 4 8.77 -2.97 -2.91
C LEU A 4 7.90 -3.68 -1.87
N ILE A 5 6.67 -3.19 -1.68
CA ILE A 5 5.69 -3.77 -0.77
C ILE A 5 4.47 -4.28 -1.56
N LEU A 6 4.31 -5.61 -1.75
CA LEU A 6 3.21 -6.16 -2.55
C LEU A 6 2.84 -7.63 -2.27
N GLU A 7 1.89 -8.17 -3.08
CA GLU A 7 1.57 -9.61 -3.31
C GLU A 7 1.60 -9.97 -4.80
N SER A 8 2.59 -10.77 -5.21
CA SER A 8 2.59 -11.70 -6.34
C SER A 8 3.89 -12.50 -6.30
N THR A 9 3.82 -13.83 -6.29
CA THR A 9 5.02 -14.71 -6.29
C THR A 9 5.91 -14.46 -7.49
N GLN A 10 5.34 -14.07 -8.64
CA GLN A 10 6.11 -13.67 -9.81
C GLN A 10 6.85 -12.35 -9.59
N LEU A 11 6.16 -11.34 -9.05
CA LEU A 11 6.79 -10.05 -8.77
C LEU A 11 7.93 -10.17 -7.75
N LYS A 12 7.73 -10.97 -6.70
CA LYS A 12 8.79 -11.26 -5.72
C LYS A 12 10.04 -11.79 -6.40
N ARG A 13 9.92 -12.79 -7.28
CA ARG A 13 11.05 -13.37 -8.03
C ARG A 13 11.72 -12.34 -8.94
N PHE A 14 10.96 -11.49 -9.62
CA PHE A 14 11.53 -10.42 -10.44
C PHE A 14 12.29 -9.40 -9.60
N CYS A 15 11.75 -9.01 -8.44
CA CYS A 15 12.41 -8.09 -7.52
C CYS A 15 13.73 -8.68 -7.01
N GLU A 16 13.71 -9.94 -6.57
CA GLU A 16 14.91 -10.65 -6.08
C GLU A 16 16.00 -10.72 -7.16
N ASN A 17 15.64 -11.01 -8.42
CA ASN A 17 16.59 -11.02 -9.54
C ASN A 17 17.20 -9.64 -9.84
N LEU A 18 16.52 -8.56 -9.44
CA LEU A 18 16.98 -7.17 -9.60
C LEU A 18 17.57 -6.61 -8.30
N GLU A 19 17.83 -7.46 -7.30
CA GLU A 19 18.32 -7.08 -5.97
C GLU A 19 17.42 -6.04 -5.28
N ILE A 20 16.11 -6.08 -5.57
CA ILE A 20 15.09 -5.29 -4.91
C ILE A 20 14.49 -6.14 -3.80
N GLN A 21 14.64 -5.69 -2.56
CA GLN A 21 13.98 -6.35 -1.44
C GLN A 21 12.46 -6.16 -1.54
N TYR A 22 11.77 -7.28 -1.38
CA TYR A 22 10.32 -7.38 -1.41
C TYR A 22 9.79 -7.73 -0.03
N VAL A 23 8.81 -6.96 0.48
CA VAL A 23 8.19 -7.19 1.79
C VAL A 23 6.69 -7.28 1.63
N HIS A 24 6.05 -8.27 2.26
CA HIS A 24 4.61 -8.44 2.18
C HIS A 24 3.92 -8.08 3.50
N PHE A 25 2.89 -7.21 3.43
CA PHE A 25 2.03 -6.82 4.54
C PHE A 25 0.55 -7.05 4.17
N PRO A 26 0.01 -8.28 4.34
CA PRO A 26 -1.37 -8.60 3.98
C PRO A 26 -2.39 -7.83 4.81
N GLU A 27 -2.04 -7.46 6.03
CA GLU A 27 -2.93 -6.86 7.01
C GLU A 27 -3.40 -5.45 6.59
N VAL A 28 -2.59 -4.71 5.82
CA VAL A 28 -2.98 -3.42 5.23
C VAL A 28 -3.67 -3.58 3.87
N GLY A 29 -3.90 -4.81 3.41
CA GLY A 29 -4.65 -5.09 2.20
C GLY A 29 -6.16 -4.96 2.38
N ILE A 30 -6.86 -4.79 1.25
CA ILE A 30 -8.31 -5.03 1.17
C ILE A 30 -8.52 -6.54 0.97
N GLN A 31 -9.49 -7.13 1.68
CA GLN A 31 -9.79 -8.56 1.56
C GLN A 31 -10.52 -8.85 0.23
N SER A 32 -10.33 -10.04 -0.33
CA SER A 32 -10.93 -10.43 -1.62
C SER A 32 -12.45 -10.30 -1.62
N GLU A 33 -13.08 -10.60 -0.50
CA GLU A 33 -14.53 -10.62 -0.32
C GLU A 33 -15.10 -9.19 -0.38
N GLN A 34 -14.30 -8.19 -0.01
CA GLN A 34 -14.68 -6.77 -0.10
C GLN A 34 -14.56 -6.21 -1.52
N ARG A 35 -13.87 -6.91 -2.43
CA ARG A 35 -13.64 -6.47 -3.82
C ARG A 35 -14.71 -6.96 -4.81
N GLN A 36 -15.82 -7.49 -4.34
CA GLN A 36 -16.89 -7.96 -5.22
C GLN A 36 -17.71 -6.79 -5.78
N GLU A 37 -18.06 -6.87 -7.06
CA GLU A 37 -18.95 -5.93 -7.76
C GLU A 37 -18.46 -4.47 -7.90
N LEU A 38 -17.14 -4.25 -7.97
CA LEU A 38 -16.54 -2.93 -8.23
C LEU A 38 -16.70 -2.51 -9.71
N ASN A 39 -17.91 -2.12 -10.10
CA ASN A 39 -18.25 -1.79 -11.50
C ASN A 39 -18.19 -0.29 -11.80
N THR A 40 -18.36 0.55 -10.77
CA THR A 40 -18.43 2.00 -10.89
C THR A 40 -17.48 2.69 -9.91
N GLN A 41 -17.12 3.95 -10.18
CA GLN A 41 -16.30 4.73 -9.24
C GLN A 41 -16.95 4.85 -7.86
N VAL A 42 -18.29 4.89 -7.78
CA VAL A 42 -19.03 4.94 -6.52
C VAL A 42 -18.79 3.68 -5.68
N ASP A 43 -18.64 2.51 -6.32
CA ASP A 43 -18.35 1.26 -5.62
C ASP A 43 -16.95 1.29 -4.99
N TYR A 44 -15.97 1.83 -5.72
CA TYR A 44 -14.62 2.07 -5.20
C TYR A 44 -14.62 3.09 -4.05
N ASP A 45 -15.37 4.18 -4.18
CA ASP A 45 -15.42 5.23 -3.16
C ASP A 45 -16.00 4.68 -1.84
N ARG A 46 -17.03 3.83 -1.92
CA ARG A 46 -17.60 3.11 -0.76
C ARG A 46 -16.59 2.15 -0.16
N LEU A 47 -15.95 1.32 -1.00
CA LEU A 47 -14.90 0.39 -0.57
C LEU A 47 -13.78 1.12 0.18
N PHE A 48 -13.34 2.28 -0.32
CA PHE A 48 -12.27 3.03 0.31
C PHE A 48 -12.70 3.77 1.58
N ALA A 49 -13.97 4.19 1.67
CA ALA A 49 -14.51 4.69 2.92
C ALA A 49 -14.44 3.62 4.02
N ASP A 50 -14.88 2.41 3.72
CA ASP A 50 -14.84 1.29 4.65
C ASP A 50 -13.41 0.88 4.98
N TYR A 51 -12.53 0.79 3.98
CA TYR A 51 -11.11 0.47 4.16
C TYR A 51 -10.41 1.47 5.09
N ARG A 52 -10.68 2.78 4.95
CA ARG A 52 -10.12 3.81 5.83
C ARG A 52 -10.66 3.68 7.26
N ALA A 53 -11.97 3.50 7.41
CA ALA A 53 -12.63 3.43 8.71
C ALA A 53 -12.33 2.15 9.49
N SER A 54 -12.03 1.05 8.79
CA SER A 54 -11.80 -0.27 9.39
C SER A 54 -10.36 -0.73 9.30
N ASN A 55 -9.91 -1.20 8.13
CA ASN A 55 -8.59 -1.80 7.94
C ASN A 55 -7.47 -0.83 8.35
N LEU A 56 -7.45 0.41 7.83
CA LEU A 56 -6.39 1.37 8.16
C LEU A 56 -6.41 1.78 9.63
N ALA A 57 -7.58 2.01 10.21
CA ALA A 57 -7.69 2.33 11.64
C ALA A 57 -7.12 1.23 12.54
N LYS A 58 -7.25 -0.05 12.14
CA LYS A 58 -6.82 -1.23 12.92
C LYS A 58 -5.37 -1.66 12.65
N THR A 59 -4.69 -1.09 11.66
CA THR A 59 -3.37 -1.56 11.18
C THR A 59 -2.25 -0.56 11.40
N GLN A 60 -2.43 0.39 12.33
CA GLN A 60 -1.41 1.41 12.63
C GLN A 60 -0.03 0.79 12.94
N LYS A 61 0.03 -0.34 13.66
CA LYS A 61 1.28 -1.05 13.94
C LYS A 61 2.06 -1.38 12.66
N THR A 62 1.37 -1.85 11.64
CA THR A 62 1.97 -2.16 10.34
C THR A 62 2.34 -0.90 9.58
N GLN A 63 1.52 0.14 9.64
CA GLN A 63 1.87 1.43 9.02
C GLN A 63 3.15 2.02 9.62
N TYR A 64 3.34 1.92 10.94
CA TYR A 64 4.63 2.28 11.58
C TYR A 64 5.77 1.37 11.14
N ALA A 65 5.56 0.06 10.97
CA ALA A 65 6.59 -0.82 10.43
C ALA A 65 7.00 -0.42 9.00
N ILE A 66 6.06 0.01 8.17
CA ILE A 66 6.33 0.54 6.83
C ILE A 66 7.13 1.85 6.93
N LEU A 67 6.75 2.75 7.84
CA LEU A 67 7.51 3.99 8.09
C LEU A 67 8.94 3.69 8.57
N ASP A 68 9.14 2.67 9.40
CA ASP A 68 10.48 2.28 9.86
C ASP A 68 11.33 1.71 8.71
N LEU A 69 10.71 0.97 7.77
CA LEU A 69 11.38 0.58 6.53
C LEU A 69 11.74 1.80 5.69
N LEU A 70 10.83 2.76 5.55
CA LEU A 70 11.13 4.02 4.85
C LEU A 70 12.29 4.77 5.50
N LYS A 71 12.31 4.88 6.83
CA LYS A 71 13.43 5.48 7.58
C LYS A 71 14.74 4.73 7.37
N ARG A 72 14.68 3.40 7.35
CA ARG A 72 15.87 2.57 7.17
C ARG A 72 16.46 2.68 5.77
N TYR A 73 15.61 2.65 4.75
CA TYR A 73 16.03 2.52 3.36
C TYR A 73 15.97 3.83 2.57
N GLN A 74 15.44 4.90 3.17
CA GLN A 74 15.25 6.24 2.62
C GLN A 74 14.28 6.33 1.44
N ARG A 75 14.01 5.20 0.76
CA ARG A 75 13.09 5.11 -0.37
C ARG A 75 12.48 3.72 -0.47
N ILE A 76 11.15 3.69 -0.50
CA ILE A 76 10.35 2.49 -0.75
C ILE A 76 9.29 2.79 -1.82
N ALA A 77 8.72 1.75 -2.41
CA ALA A 77 7.60 1.83 -3.32
C ALA A 77 6.46 0.95 -2.79
N LEU A 78 5.29 1.58 -2.58
CA LEU A 78 4.03 0.89 -2.36
C LEU A 78 3.40 0.65 -3.72
N THR A 79 3.37 -0.59 -4.17
CA THR A 79 2.94 -0.91 -5.53
C THR A 79 1.54 -1.48 -5.55
N CYS A 80 0.87 -1.27 -6.69
CA CYS A 80 -0.45 -1.80 -6.95
C CYS A 80 -0.63 -2.12 -8.44
N PHE A 81 -1.59 -2.98 -8.78
CA PHE A 81 -1.86 -3.38 -10.16
C PHE A 81 -3.01 -2.59 -10.81
N GLU A 82 -3.68 -1.71 -10.07
CA GLU A 82 -4.74 -0.87 -10.62
C GLU A 82 -4.16 0.23 -11.52
N ALA A 83 -4.70 0.34 -12.74
CA ALA A 83 -4.25 1.33 -13.73
C ALA A 83 -4.74 2.76 -13.42
N ASN A 84 -5.90 2.89 -12.75
CA ASN A 84 -6.46 4.18 -12.38
C ASN A 84 -6.10 4.52 -10.92
N ILE A 85 -5.43 5.65 -10.72
CA ILE A 85 -5.05 6.13 -9.39
C ILE A 85 -6.25 6.35 -8.45
N SER A 86 -7.41 6.70 -8.99
CA SER A 86 -8.67 6.86 -8.23
C SER A 86 -9.26 5.52 -7.78
N GLN A 87 -8.72 4.41 -8.28
CA GLN A 87 -9.09 3.04 -7.93
C GLN A 87 -7.95 2.30 -7.23
N CYS A 88 -6.82 2.98 -7.00
CA CYS A 88 -5.65 2.41 -6.35
C CYS A 88 -5.81 2.48 -4.83
N HIS A 89 -5.99 1.34 -4.18
CA HIS A 89 -6.11 1.31 -2.72
C HIS A 89 -4.80 1.66 -2.00
N ARG A 90 -3.64 1.43 -2.62
CA ARG A 90 -2.33 1.79 -2.05
C ARG A 90 -2.13 3.30 -1.95
N LYS A 91 -2.88 4.09 -2.72
CA LYS A 91 -2.95 5.55 -2.54
C LYS A 91 -3.36 5.90 -1.11
N HIS A 92 -4.46 5.31 -0.63
CA HIS A 92 -4.99 5.59 0.71
C HIS A 92 -4.07 5.11 1.84
N LEU A 93 -3.37 3.98 1.65
CA LEU A 93 -2.35 3.54 2.59
C LEU A 93 -1.17 4.54 2.64
N ALA A 94 -0.71 5.00 1.48
CA ALA A 94 0.38 5.97 1.40
C ALA A 94 0.01 7.29 2.09
N GLU A 95 -1.19 7.81 1.83
CA GLU A 95 -1.75 9.00 2.50
C GLU A 95 -1.90 8.80 4.01
N ALA A 96 -2.24 7.59 4.48
CA ALA A 96 -2.30 7.32 5.92
C ALA A 96 -0.90 7.37 6.56
N ILE A 97 0.12 6.82 5.88
CA ILE A 97 1.50 6.83 6.37
C ILE A 97 2.07 8.25 6.43
N THR A 98 1.72 9.14 5.50
CA THR A 98 2.17 10.55 5.53
C THR A 98 1.67 11.30 6.77
N ASN A 99 0.57 10.84 7.38
CA ASN A 99 -0.02 11.44 8.57
C ASN A 99 0.56 10.88 9.88
N LEU A 100 1.46 9.89 9.83
CA LEU A 100 2.10 9.35 11.02
C LEU A 100 3.15 10.30 11.59
N SER A 101 3.36 10.23 12.90
CA SER A 101 4.41 10.99 13.56
C SER A 101 5.81 10.53 13.09
N GLY A 102 6.65 11.51 12.76
CA GLY A 102 8.01 11.24 12.25
C GLY A 102 8.07 10.87 10.77
N PHE A 103 7.02 11.17 9.99
CA PHE A 103 7.10 11.20 8.53
C PHE A 103 7.69 12.54 8.08
N ASP A 104 8.81 12.49 7.34
CA ASP A 104 9.52 13.67 6.81
C ASP A 104 10.01 13.39 5.37
N TYR A 105 9.13 12.80 4.56
CA TYR A 105 9.43 12.34 3.21
C TYR A 105 8.46 12.94 2.19
N GLU A 106 8.81 12.87 0.91
CA GLU A 106 7.92 13.28 -0.17
C GLU A 106 7.12 12.07 -0.68
N LEU A 107 5.78 12.18 -0.68
CA LEU A 107 4.92 11.19 -1.34
C LEU A 107 4.82 11.49 -2.84
N LYS A 108 5.20 10.51 -3.68
CA LYS A 108 5.04 10.56 -5.14
C LYS A 108 4.15 9.44 -5.63
N HIS A 109 3.16 9.79 -6.44
CA HIS A 109 2.39 8.85 -7.25
C HIS A 109 2.99 8.81 -8.65
N ILE A 110 3.30 7.60 -9.14
CA ILE A 110 3.98 7.32 -10.41
C ILE A 110 3.01 6.59 -11.34
#